data_AF-A0A497NJE1-F1
#
_entry.id   AF-A0A497NJE1-F1
#
_cell.length_a   1.000
_cell.length_b   1.000
_cell.length_c   1.000
_cell.angle_alpha   90.00
_cell.angle_beta   90.00
_cell.angle_gamma   90.00
#
_symmetry.space_group_name_H-M   'P 1'
#
loop_
_entity.id
_entity.type
_entity.pdbx_description
1 polymer ?
#
loop_
_entity_poly.entity_id
_entity_poly.type
_entity_poly.pdbx_seq_one_letter_code
_entity_poly.pdbx_strand_id
1 'polypeptide(L)'
;MVSQFVIRKTSCKRYVNIFVTPNEDTKMREGKGRFINRPTRTGGRIYDKFFIYIPTEVARDGTFPFKEGDEVTIRIDDERLIIEKLEKK
;
A
#
# COMPACT_ATOMS: atom_id res chain seq x y z
N MET A 1 -49.02 13.52 21.91
CA MET A 1 -48.01 13.18 22.93
C MET A 1 -46.68 13.02 22.21
N VAL A 2 -45.73 13.87 22.57
CA VAL A 2 -44.44 14.11 21.92
C VAL A 2 -43.53 12.88 21.92
N SER A 3 -42.87 12.62 20.80
CA SER A 3 -41.49 12.14 20.83
C SER A 3 -40.78 12.56 19.55
N GLN A 4 -40.10 13.70 19.65
CA GLN A 4 -39.04 14.09 18.73
C GLN A 4 -37.88 13.10 18.92
N PHE A 5 -37.48 12.41 17.86
CA PHE A 5 -36.13 11.85 17.80
C PHE A 5 -35.36 12.49 16.65
N VAL A 6 -34.66 13.56 17.04
CA VAL A 6 -33.65 14.27 16.28
C VAL A 6 -32.48 13.31 16.06
N ILE A 7 -32.29 12.81 14.83
CA ILE A 7 -31.06 12.11 14.44
C ILE A 7 -30.21 13.04 13.59
N ARG A 8 -29.08 13.36 14.21
CA ARG A 8 -28.02 14.30 13.90
C ARG A 8 -27.46 14.14 12.48
N LYS A 9 -27.24 15.29 11.83
CA LYS A 9 -26.29 15.59 10.75
C LYS A 9 -25.49 14.37 10.25
N THR A 10 -25.92 13.80 9.13
CA THR A 10 -25.06 13.01 8.26
C THR A 10 -23.99 13.93 7.67
N SER A 11 -22.87 14.04 8.38
CA SER A 11 -21.63 14.61 7.85
C SER A 11 -21.17 13.70 6.70
N CYS A 12 -21.58 14.07 5.50
CA CYS A 12 -21.00 13.61 4.25
C CYS A 12 -19.50 13.94 4.30
N LYS A 13 -18.66 12.98 4.71
CA LYS A 13 -17.21 13.11 4.62
C LYS A 13 -16.86 13.11 3.13
N ARG A 14 -16.58 14.32 2.62
CA ARG A 14 -15.94 14.58 1.33
C ARG A 14 -14.85 13.55 1.08
N TYR A 15 -15.01 12.77 0.02
CA TYR A 15 -13.89 12.17 -0.68
C TYR A 15 -13.06 13.32 -1.25
N VAL A 16 -11.99 13.68 -0.55
CA VAL A 16 -10.96 14.54 -1.12
C VAL A 16 -10.12 13.60 -1.97
N ASN A 17 -10.39 13.57 -3.28
CA ASN A 17 -9.44 13.04 -4.26
C ASN A 17 -8.21 13.92 -4.19
N ILE A 18 -7.22 13.54 -3.39
CA ILE A 18 -5.91 14.14 -3.44
C ILE A 18 -5.23 13.48 -4.64
N PHE A 19 -5.41 14.05 -5.83
CA PHE A 19 -4.47 13.84 -6.93
C PHE A 19 -3.15 14.40 -6.45
N VAL A 20 -2.34 13.56 -5.81
CA VAL A 20 -1.07 14.02 -5.26
C VAL A 20 -0.07 14.05 -6.41
N THR A 21 0.16 15.26 -6.90
CA THR A 21 1.19 15.55 -7.88
C THR A 21 2.55 15.13 -7.31
N PRO A 22 3.37 14.35 -8.04
CA PRO A 22 4.73 14.08 -7.63
C PRO A 22 5.49 15.40 -7.55
N ASN A 23 6.15 15.66 -6.41
CA ASN A 23 7.10 16.76 -6.29
C ASN A 23 8.36 16.32 -7.02
N GLU A 24 8.62 16.91 -8.19
CA GLU A 24 9.76 16.53 -9.05
C GLU A 24 11.13 16.71 -8.38
N ASP A 25 11.21 17.46 -7.27
CA ASP A 25 12.47 17.84 -6.64
C ASP A 25 12.89 17.00 -5.41
N THR A 26 12.07 16.05 -4.93
CA THR A 26 12.39 15.32 -3.69
C THR A 26 12.77 13.87 -3.96
N LYS A 27 14.07 13.67 -4.21
CA LYS A 27 14.71 12.36 -4.38
C LYS A 27 14.79 11.62 -3.03
N MET A 28 13.69 10.99 -2.60
CA MET A 28 13.64 10.21 -1.37
C MET A 28 13.93 8.74 -1.67
N ARG A 29 15.21 8.36 -1.51
CA ARG A 29 15.69 6.99 -1.77
C ARG A 29 15.41 6.00 -0.63
N GLU A 30 15.05 6.51 0.54
CA GLU A 30 14.91 5.70 1.75
C GLU A 30 13.66 6.12 2.52
N GLY A 31 12.93 5.14 3.03
CA GLY A 31 11.74 5.35 3.85
C GLY A 31 11.44 4.13 4.71
N LYS A 32 10.94 4.36 5.92
CA LYS A 32 10.61 3.28 6.86
C LYS A 32 9.23 2.71 6.52
N GLY A 33 9.20 1.47 6.05
CA GLY A 33 7.99 0.71 5.81
C GLY A 33 7.53 -0.10 7.02
N ARG A 34 6.36 -0.72 6.89
CA ARG A 34 5.87 -1.71 7.86
C ARG A 34 5.72 -3.06 7.18
N PHE A 35 6.27 -4.09 7.80
CA PHE A 35 6.03 -5.48 7.42
C PHE A 35 4.89 -6.04 8.27
N ILE A 36 3.83 -6.52 7.65
CA ILE A 36 2.71 -7.16 8.34
C ILE A 36 2.44 -8.54 7.74
N ASN A 37 2.21 -9.53 8.62
CA ASN A 37 1.62 -10.80 8.21
C ASN A 37 0.11 -10.77 8.49
N ARG A 38 -0.69 -11.00 7.45
CA ARG A 38 -2.13 -11.23 7.58
C ARG A 38 -2.43 -12.66 7.10
N PRO A 39 -2.40 -13.66 7.99
CA PRO A 39 -2.74 -15.02 7.62
C PRO A 39 -4.21 -15.10 7.21
N THR A 40 -4.47 -15.77 6.09
CA THR A 40 -5.84 -16.09 5.63
C THR A 40 -6.08 -17.59 5.81
N ARG A 41 -7.20 -17.96 6.44
CA ARG A 41 -7.60 -19.36 6.57
C ARG A 41 -8.65 -19.69 5.52
N THR A 42 -8.29 -20.52 4.54
CA THR A 42 -9.19 -20.97 3.47
C THR A 42 -9.12 -22.48 3.35
N GLY A 43 -10.28 -23.17 3.39
CA GLY A 43 -10.37 -24.61 3.13
C GLY A 43 -9.53 -25.48 4.09
N GLY A 44 -9.40 -25.08 5.36
CA GLY A 44 -8.61 -25.82 6.36
C GLY A 44 -7.10 -25.60 6.30
N ARG A 45 -6.58 -24.84 5.33
CA ARG A 45 -5.17 -24.45 5.24
C ARG A 45 -5.00 -22.98 5.63
N ILE A 46 -3.91 -22.68 6.34
CA ILE A 46 -3.52 -21.31 6.70
C ILE A 46 -2.47 -20.87 5.68
N TYR A 47 -2.77 -19.80 4.95
CA TYR A 47 -1.85 -19.18 4.03
C TYR A 47 -1.42 -17.83 4.61
N ASP A 48 -0.14 -17.71 4.94
CA ASP A 48 0.45 -16.44 5.33
C ASP A 48 0.52 -15.51 4.13
N LYS A 49 0.02 -14.28 4.30
CA LYS A 49 0.13 -13.23 3.31
C LYS A 49 0.92 -12.10 3.93
N PHE A 50 2.13 -11.92 3.42
CA PHE A 50 2.99 -10.84 3.85
C PHE A 50 2.73 -9.60 3.01
N PHE A 51 2.61 -8.45 3.67
CA PHE A 51 2.48 -7.16 3.02
C PHE A 51 3.62 -6.27 3.50
N ILE A 52 4.32 -5.67 2.53
CA ILE A 52 5.29 -4.61 2.76
C ILE A 52 4.62 -3.30 2.39
N TYR A 53 4.46 -2.41 3.37
CA TYR A 53 4.02 -1.06 3.08
C TYR A 53 5.19 -0.23 2.57
N ILE A 54 5.11 0.19 1.31
CA ILE A 54 6.05 1.14 0.71
C ILE A 54 5.54 2.55 1.05
N PRO A 55 6.35 3.38 1.73
CA PRO A 55 5.93 4.74 2.05
C PRO A 55 5.69 5.54 0.78
N THR A 56 4.70 6.43 0.84
CA THR A 56 4.25 7.20 -0.33
C THR A 56 5.35 8.09 -0.91
N GLU A 57 6.30 8.54 -0.09
CA GLU A 57 7.45 9.34 -0.52
C GLU A 57 8.35 8.56 -1.48
N VAL A 58 8.61 7.27 -1.20
CA VAL A 58 9.41 6.40 -2.08
C VAL A 58 8.62 5.99 -3.32
N ALA A 59 7.32 5.73 -3.17
CA ALA A 59 6.46 5.34 -4.30
C ALA A 59 6.23 6.48 -5.32
N ARG A 60 6.38 7.74 -4.91
CA ARG A 60 6.28 8.91 -5.80
C ARG A 60 7.58 9.26 -6.50
N ASP A 61 8.70 8.67 -6.08
CA ASP A 61 9.98 8.94 -6.73
C ASP A 61 9.91 8.46 -8.20
N GLY A 62 10.31 9.32 -9.14
CA GLY A 62 10.25 9.01 -10.57
C GLY A 62 11.13 7.83 -10.99
N THR A 63 12.07 7.41 -10.14
CA THR A 63 12.93 6.23 -10.37
C THR A 63 12.35 4.93 -9.81
N PHE A 64 11.14 4.97 -9.22
CA PHE A 64 10.49 3.78 -8.69
C PHE A 64 10.15 2.79 -9.82
N PRO A 65 10.66 1.55 -9.79
CA PRO A 65 10.61 0.64 -10.93
C PRO A 65 9.28 -0.12 -11.10
N PHE A 66 8.35 0.01 -10.14
CA PHE A 66 7.11 -0.77 -10.10
C PHE A 66 5.88 0.09 -10.38
N LYS A 67 4.88 -0.51 -11.02
CA LYS A 67 3.53 0.05 -11.15
C LYS A 67 2.49 -0.87 -10.52
N GLU A 68 1.32 -0.32 -10.24
CA GLU A 68 0.18 -1.09 -9.75
C GLU A 68 -0.15 -2.22 -10.74
N GLY A 69 -0.16 -3.46 -10.26
CA GLY A 69 -0.46 -4.65 -11.08
C GLY A 69 0.75 -5.30 -11.76
N ASP A 70 1.96 -4.75 -11.62
CA ASP A 70 3.18 -5.41 -12.09
C ASP A 70 3.44 -6.70 -11.29
N GLU A 71 3.86 -7.76 -11.99
CA GLU A 71 4.38 -8.97 -11.36
C GLU A 71 5.83 -8.73 -10.93
N VAL A 72 6.15 -9.11 -9.69
CA VAL A 72 7.48 -8.91 -9.11
C VAL A 72 8.07 -10.24 -8.65
N THR A 73 9.37 -10.36 -8.82
CA THR A 73 10.14 -11.48 -8.28
C THR A 73 10.70 -11.07 -6.93
N ILE A 74 10.43 -11.86 -5.89
CA ILE A 74 10.93 -11.63 -4.54
C ILE A 74 11.96 -12.72 -4.24
N ARG A 75 13.20 -12.31 -3.95
CA ARG A 75 14.30 -13.23 -3.62
C ARG A 75 14.96 -12.79 -2.32
N ILE A 76 15.51 -13.78 -1.63
CA ILE A 76 16.36 -13.57 -0.45
C ILE A 76 17.79 -13.82 -0.92
N ASP A 77 18.65 -12.82 -0.74
CA ASP A 77 20.09 -12.90 -1.00
C ASP A 77 20.83 -12.61 0.31
N ASP A 78 21.47 -13.65 0.87
CA ASP A 78 22.07 -13.72 2.20
C ASP A 78 21.13 -13.29 3.35
N GLU A 79 20.99 -11.98 3.56
CA GLU A 79 20.18 -11.35 4.61
C GLU A 79 19.32 -10.18 4.09
N ARG A 80 19.26 -10.00 2.77
CA ARG A 80 18.52 -8.91 2.12
C ARG A 80 17.36 -9.46 1.31
N LEU A 81 16.21 -8.81 1.44
CA LEU A 81 15.07 -9.04 0.56
C LEU A 81 15.22 -8.17 -0.69
N ILE A 82 15.39 -8.79 -1.85
CA ILE A 82 15.49 -8.11 -3.13
C ILE A 82 14.16 -8.31 -3.87
N ILE A 83 13.57 -7.20 -4.32
CA ILE A 83 12.34 -7.17 -5.12
C ILE A 83 12.75 -6.65 -6.49
N GLU A 84 12.50 -7.45 -7.53
CA GLU A 84 12.85 -7.12 -8.92
C GLU A 84 11.61 -7.19 -9.80
N LYS A 85 11.57 -6.39 -10.87
CA LYS A 85 10.49 -6.44 -11.85
C LYS A 85 10.60 -7.75 -12.62
N LEU A 86 9.50 -8.51 -12.73
CA LEU A 86 9.49 -9.71 -13.55
C LEU A 86 9.51 -9.28 -15.02
N GLU A 87 10.65 -9.45 -15.69
CA GLU A 87 10.69 -9.34 -17.15
C GLU A 87 10.04 -10.58 -17.75
N LYS A 88 8.87 -10.41 -18.37
CA LYS A 88 8.27 -11.46 -19.20
C LYS A 88 9.14 -11.61 -20.44
N LYS A 89 9.81 -12.76 -20.57
CA LYS A 89 10.47 -13.19 -21.80
C LYS A 89 9.44 -13.55 -22.88
#